data_AF-A0A7W1H0U7-F1
#
_entry.id   AF-A0A7W1H0U7-F1
#
_cell.length_a   1.000
_cell.length_b   1.000
_cell.length_c   1.000
_cell.angle_alpha   90.00
_cell.angle_beta   90.00
_cell.angle_gamma   90.00
#
_symmetry.space_group_name_H-M   'P 1'
#
loop_
_entity.id
_entity.type
_entity.pdbx_description
1 polymer ?
#
loop_
_entity_poly.entity_id
_entity_poly.type
_entity_poly.pdbx_seq_one_letter_code
_entity_poly.pdbx_strand_id
1 'polypeptide(L)'
;MTFSSASMKLLPSTFILALLAVTVSGQEHAVHSSVNRLGANAEEEAFLLAARMGTERYRDRNVAIAAGFRRLGRDFPSMGEHWAHPGKVLAGHFNVADPAMLTYATIDGKPVLLGVVYAIPLEEGQAPPPLPGGISAWHEHNGTVEEESFLPEHGGEHSGERQGTRLAILHAWTLLPNPAGHFAAENWALPFARLRLEPPAAIPEFAARALSLAAGSGDFYANLLESEKSSIPGDAWRTALAAATDSARAIATVRHDKTALSREQISALEQTWARFVARLSGHSPALAQRLGEKRLDGEVR
;
A
#
# COMPACT_ATOMS: atom_id res chain seq x y z
N MET A 1 88.80 19.49 -18.87
CA MET A 1 88.27 18.37 -18.04
C MET A 1 87.22 17.67 -18.89
N THR A 2 87.66 16.84 -19.83
CA THR A 2 87.72 15.36 -19.77
C THR A 2 86.35 14.69 -19.90
N PHE A 3 86.12 14.16 -21.11
CA PHE A 3 85.09 13.20 -21.49
C PHE A 3 85.17 11.91 -20.67
N SER A 4 84.02 11.26 -20.43
CA SER A 4 83.98 9.79 -20.36
C SER A 4 82.62 9.24 -20.79
N SER A 5 82.69 8.15 -21.54
CA SER A 5 81.65 7.39 -22.21
C SER A 5 81.21 6.22 -21.34
N ALA A 6 79.93 5.82 -21.44
CA ALA A 6 79.54 4.43 -21.19
C ALA A 6 78.28 4.07 -22.00
N SER A 7 78.50 3.31 -23.07
CA SER A 7 77.50 2.55 -23.80
C SER A 7 76.98 1.39 -22.94
N MET A 8 75.67 1.13 -22.94
CA MET A 8 75.13 -0.19 -22.60
C MET A 8 73.99 -0.54 -23.55
N LYS A 9 74.21 -1.58 -24.37
CA LYS A 9 73.24 -2.26 -25.21
C LYS A 9 72.84 -3.57 -24.51
N LEU A 10 71.55 -3.89 -24.42
CA LEU A 10 70.99 -5.25 -24.25
C LEU A 10 69.46 -5.16 -24.47
N LEU A 11 69.00 -5.47 -25.70
CA LEU A 11 68.31 -6.68 -26.17
C LEU A 11 66.76 -6.56 -26.15
N PRO A 12 66.06 -7.08 -27.17
CA PRO A 12 64.62 -6.86 -27.38
C PRO A 12 63.77 -7.92 -26.67
N SER A 13 62.69 -7.50 -26.01
CA SER A 13 61.63 -8.40 -25.55
C SER A 13 60.47 -8.38 -26.53
N THR A 14 60.35 -9.48 -27.27
CA THR A 14 59.23 -9.86 -28.13
C THR A 14 57.98 -10.04 -27.28
N PHE A 15 56.96 -9.19 -27.46
CA PHE A 15 55.62 -9.42 -26.92
C PHE A 15 54.77 -10.15 -27.97
N ILE A 16 54.34 -11.37 -27.62
CA ILE A 16 53.37 -12.16 -28.38
C ILE A 16 51.97 -11.62 -28.09
N LEU A 17 51.29 -11.13 -29.13
CA LEU A 17 49.89 -10.71 -29.08
C LEU A 17 49.01 -11.97 -29.30
N ALA A 18 48.43 -12.51 -28.23
CA ALA A 18 47.41 -13.56 -28.34
C ALA A 18 46.02 -12.90 -28.46
N LEU A 19 45.44 -12.94 -29.66
CA LEU A 19 44.06 -12.54 -29.92
C LEU A 19 43.13 -13.67 -29.45
N LEU A 20 42.50 -13.51 -28.28
CA LEU A 20 41.37 -14.34 -27.86
C LEU A 20 40.09 -13.72 -28.39
N ALA A 21 39.54 -14.30 -29.46
CA ALA A 21 38.17 -14.04 -29.90
C ALA A 21 37.22 -14.74 -28.92
N VAL A 22 36.63 -13.99 -27.99
CA VAL A 22 35.51 -14.45 -27.17
C VAL A 22 34.23 -14.23 -27.97
N THR A 23 33.59 -15.30 -28.42
CA THR A 23 32.23 -15.26 -28.94
C THR A 23 31.27 -15.10 -27.78
N VAL A 24 30.80 -13.88 -27.54
CA VAL A 24 29.69 -13.58 -26.62
C VAL A 24 28.37 -13.83 -27.33
N SER A 25 27.83 -15.04 -27.20
CA SER A 25 26.43 -15.33 -27.52
C SER A 25 25.67 -15.48 -26.20
N GLY A 26 24.99 -14.41 -25.77
CA GLY A 26 24.14 -14.46 -24.56
C GLY A 26 23.72 -13.12 -23.91
N GLN A 27 24.00 -11.95 -24.50
CA GLN A 27 23.86 -10.66 -23.81
C GLN A 27 22.69 -9.77 -24.29
N GLU A 28 21.83 -10.24 -25.20
CA GLU A 28 20.75 -9.40 -25.75
C GLU A 28 19.49 -9.37 -24.87
N HIS A 29 19.17 -10.44 -24.13
CA HIS A 29 17.94 -10.47 -23.32
C HIS A 29 18.00 -9.67 -22.00
N ALA A 30 19.19 -9.44 -21.42
CA ALA A 30 19.31 -8.75 -20.13
C ALA A 30 19.13 -7.22 -20.26
N VAL A 31 19.59 -6.63 -21.37
CA VAL A 31 19.57 -5.17 -21.59
C VAL A 31 18.16 -4.64 -21.87
N HIS A 32 17.32 -5.42 -22.56
CA HIS A 32 15.92 -5.04 -22.77
C HIS A 32 15.12 -4.99 -21.45
N SER A 33 15.45 -5.84 -20.47
CA SER A 33 14.74 -5.90 -19.18
C SER A 33 15.09 -4.75 -18.21
N SER A 34 16.29 -4.19 -18.31
CA SER A 34 16.74 -3.09 -17.45
C SER A 34 16.27 -1.73 -17.97
N VAL A 35 16.31 -1.52 -19.29
CA VAL A 35 15.80 -0.30 -19.92
C VAL A 35 14.29 -0.16 -19.73
N ASN A 36 13.53 -1.26 -19.85
CA ASN A 36 12.08 -1.25 -19.59
C ASN A 36 11.74 -0.94 -18.12
N ARG A 37 12.55 -1.41 -17.16
CA ARG A 37 12.36 -1.08 -15.74
C ARG A 37 12.67 0.38 -15.42
N LEU A 38 13.72 0.94 -16.00
CA LEU A 38 14.05 2.37 -15.82
C LEU A 38 12.96 3.28 -16.43
N GLY A 39 12.43 2.92 -17.60
CA GLY A 39 11.32 3.65 -18.22
C GLY A 39 10.03 3.59 -17.41
N ALA A 40 9.63 2.40 -16.95
CA ALA A 40 8.45 2.21 -16.11
C ALA A 40 8.53 3.03 -14.79
N ASN A 41 9.70 3.05 -14.16
CA ASN A 41 9.91 3.84 -12.94
C ASN A 41 9.79 5.35 -13.21
N ALA A 42 10.28 5.86 -14.34
CA ALA A 42 10.18 7.28 -14.68
C ALA A 42 8.73 7.72 -14.96
N GLU A 43 7.93 6.88 -15.62
CA GLU A 43 6.51 7.16 -15.86
C GLU A 43 5.71 7.15 -14.54
N GLU A 44 6.01 6.20 -13.64
CA GLU A 44 5.41 6.14 -12.31
C GLU A 44 5.77 7.37 -11.46
N GLU A 45 7.04 7.77 -11.44
CA GLU A 45 7.48 8.99 -10.75
C GLU A 45 6.80 10.24 -11.30
N ALA A 46 6.68 10.36 -12.63
CA ALA A 46 5.99 11.47 -13.27
C ALA A 46 4.50 11.49 -12.90
N PHE A 47 3.84 10.33 -12.86
CA PHE A 47 2.46 10.19 -12.43
C PHE A 47 2.27 10.68 -10.98
N LEU A 48 3.09 10.17 -10.06
CA LEU A 48 3.00 10.52 -8.64
C LEU A 48 3.31 12.00 -8.39
N LEU A 49 4.26 12.57 -9.14
CA LEU A 49 4.57 13.99 -9.09
C LEU A 49 3.41 14.84 -9.59
N ALA A 50 2.82 14.51 -10.74
CA ALA A 50 1.67 15.24 -11.29
C ALA A 50 0.46 15.19 -10.34
N ALA A 51 0.17 14.02 -9.77
CA ALA A 51 -0.88 13.85 -8.78
C ALA A 51 -0.62 14.69 -7.52
N ARG A 52 0.61 14.69 -7.01
CA ARG A 52 1.02 15.50 -5.86
C ARG A 52 0.86 16.99 -6.14
N MET A 53 1.37 17.47 -7.27
CA MET A 53 1.28 18.89 -7.65
C MET A 53 -0.18 19.33 -7.82
N GLY A 54 -1.01 18.53 -8.50
CA GLY A 54 -2.42 18.83 -8.73
C GLY A 54 -3.27 18.90 -7.46
N THR A 55 -2.84 18.19 -6.41
CA THR A 55 -3.55 18.08 -5.13
C THR A 55 -2.89 18.81 -3.96
N GLU A 56 -1.79 19.52 -4.17
CA GLU A 56 -1.02 20.19 -3.10
C GLU A 56 -1.88 21.13 -2.24
N ARG A 57 -2.83 21.86 -2.84
CA ARG A 57 -3.78 22.74 -2.13
C ARG A 57 -4.67 21.98 -1.13
N TYR A 58 -4.91 20.69 -1.37
CA TYR A 58 -5.71 19.83 -0.51
C TYR A 58 -4.93 19.23 0.65
N ARG A 59 -3.67 19.62 0.88
CA ARG A 59 -3.05 19.37 2.19
C ARG A 59 -3.88 19.95 3.33
N ASP A 60 -4.56 21.07 3.09
CA ASP A 60 -5.62 21.54 3.96
C ASP A 60 -6.94 20.87 3.58
N ARG A 61 -7.41 20.00 4.48
CA ARG A 61 -8.69 19.28 4.30
C ARG A 61 -9.89 20.23 4.17
N ASN A 62 -9.84 21.43 4.77
CA ASN A 62 -10.92 22.41 4.62
C ASN A 62 -11.02 22.96 3.20
N VAL A 63 -9.89 23.09 2.49
CA VAL A 63 -9.87 23.46 1.07
C VAL A 63 -10.52 22.36 0.23
N ALA A 64 -10.29 21.09 0.54
CA ALA A 64 -10.97 19.98 -0.12
C ALA A 64 -12.49 20.02 0.12
N ILE A 65 -12.92 20.25 1.37
CA ILE A 65 -14.35 20.38 1.72
C ILE A 65 -15.01 21.53 0.93
N ALA A 66 -14.36 22.69 0.91
CA ALA A 66 -14.82 23.86 0.16
C ALA A 66 -14.87 23.60 -1.35
N ALA A 67 -13.95 22.79 -1.87
CA ALA A 67 -13.92 22.35 -3.26
C ALA A 67 -14.94 21.24 -3.59
N GLY A 68 -15.81 20.84 -2.65
CA GLY A 68 -16.88 19.89 -2.90
C GLY A 68 -16.59 18.44 -2.51
N PHE A 69 -15.41 18.14 -1.95
CA PHE A 69 -15.13 16.81 -1.43
C PHE A 69 -15.94 16.51 -0.16
N ARG A 70 -16.41 15.28 -0.02
CA ARG A 70 -17.20 14.78 1.12
C ARG A 70 -16.63 13.47 1.59
N ARG A 71 -16.57 13.28 2.90
CA ARG A 71 -16.13 12.01 3.48
C ARG A 71 -17.09 10.91 3.06
N LEU A 72 -16.52 9.80 2.58
CA LEU A 72 -17.22 8.55 2.31
C LEU A 72 -16.75 7.51 3.32
N GLY A 73 -17.73 6.80 3.90
CA GLY A 73 -17.45 5.72 4.84
C GLY A 73 -16.66 6.16 6.08
N ARG A 74 -15.91 5.21 6.64
CA ARG A 74 -15.18 5.36 7.90
C ARG A 74 -13.70 5.61 7.64
N ASP A 75 -12.95 5.73 8.72
CA ASP A 75 -11.48 5.68 8.67
C ASP A 75 -11.04 4.21 8.65
N PHE A 76 -10.36 3.78 7.58
CA PHE A 76 -9.89 2.41 7.42
C PHE A 76 -8.49 2.24 8.03
N PRO A 77 -8.20 1.10 8.69
CA PRO A 77 -6.91 0.87 9.35
C PRO A 77 -5.70 1.05 8.43
N SER A 78 -5.77 0.54 7.19
CA SER A 78 -4.70 0.52 6.20
C SER A 78 -4.83 1.59 5.12
N MET A 79 -5.99 2.26 5.00
CA MET A 79 -6.24 3.22 3.93
C MET A 79 -6.48 4.64 4.41
N GLY A 80 -7.02 4.86 5.61
CA GLY A 80 -7.42 6.19 6.05
C GLY A 80 -8.88 6.52 5.74
N GLU A 81 -9.24 7.79 5.87
CA GLU A 81 -10.51 8.38 5.46
C GLU A 81 -10.53 8.63 3.95
N HIS A 82 -11.58 8.19 3.28
CA HIS A 82 -11.83 8.53 1.88
C HIS A 82 -12.69 9.79 1.78
N TRP A 83 -12.29 10.72 0.94
CA TRP A 83 -13.02 11.95 0.66
C TRP A 83 -13.25 12.04 -0.85
N ALA A 84 -14.51 11.89 -1.29
CA ALA A 84 -14.86 11.88 -2.71
C ALA A 84 -15.51 13.19 -3.15
N HIS A 85 -15.28 13.55 -4.40
CA HIS A 85 -16.03 14.60 -5.08
C HIS A 85 -17.08 13.94 -5.99
N PRO A 86 -18.38 13.89 -5.60
CA PRO A 86 -19.38 13.11 -6.33
C PRO A 86 -19.50 13.46 -7.81
N GLY A 87 -19.43 14.76 -8.14
CA GLY A 87 -19.48 15.21 -9.55
C GLY A 87 -18.31 14.72 -10.40
N LYS A 88 -17.15 14.44 -9.80
CA LYS A 88 -15.98 13.91 -10.53
C LYS A 88 -16.08 12.41 -10.74
N VAL A 89 -16.53 11.70 -9.70
CA VAL A 89 -16.83 10.27 -9.79
C VAL A 89 -17.85 10.01 -10.90
N LEU A 90 -18.96 10.75 -10.90
CA LEU A 90 -20.02 10.60 -11.92
C LEU A 90 -19.57 11.01 -13.33
N ALA A 91 -18.66 11.99 -13.45
CA ALA A 91 -18.11 12.36 -14.75
C ALA A 91 -17.17 11.30 -15.33
N GLY A 92 -16.56 10.44 -14.48
CA GLY A 92 -15.68 9.36 -14.92
C GLY A 92 -14.40 9.81 -15.64
N HIS A 93 -14.04 11.10 -15.55
CA HIS A 93 -12.86 11.62 -16.23
C HIS A 93 -11.58 11.24 -15.49
N PHE A 94 -10.66 10.59 -16.19
CA PHE A 94 -9.33 10.31 -15.69
C PHE A 94 -8.37 11.46 -15.99
N ASN A 95 -7.94 12.17 -14.94
CA ASN A 95 -6.90 13.20 -15.01
C ASN A 95 -5.99 13.06 -13.78
N VAL A 96 -4.71 12.75 -14.02
CA VAL A 96 -3.71 12.52 -12.97
C VAL A 96 -3.62 13.70 -12.00
N ALA A 97 -3.72 14.95 -12.49
CA ALA A 97 -3.63 16.14 -11.65
C ALA A 97 -4.97 16.51 -10.97
N ASP A 98 -6.07 15.84 -11.31
CA ASP A 98 -7.41 16.17 -10.80
C ASP A 98 -8.21 14.92 -10.39
N PRO A 99 -7.75 14.19 -9.34
CA PRO A 99 -8.40 12.96 -8.91
C PRO A 99 -9.82 13.19 -8.39
N ALA A 100 -10.63 12.12 -8.44
CA ALA A 100 -12.01 12.12 -7.96
C ALA A 100 -12.10 11.98 -6.43
N MET A 101 -11.05 11.43 -5.80
CA MET A 101 -11.01 11.12 -4.37
C MET A 101 -9.65 11.48 -3.76
N LEU A 102 -9.67 11.80 -2.48
CA LEU A 102 -8.51 12.10 -1.64
C LEU A 102 -8.52 11.21 -0.41
N THR A 103 -7.35 10.89 0.09
CA THR A 103 -7.21 10.00 1.26
C THR A 103 -6.48 10.71 2.38
N TYR A 104 -7.08 10.76 3.57
CA TYR A 104 -6.52 11.42 4.75
C TYR A 104 -6.39 10.46 5.92
N ALA A 105 -5.52 10.75 6.88
CA ALA A 105 -5.63 10.20 8.23
C ALA A 105 -5.36 11.27 9.27
N THR A 106 -5.86 11.05 10.48
CA THR A 106 -5.44 11.85 11.62
C THR A 106 -4.10 11.32 12.13
N ILE A 107 -3.05 12.14 12.01
CA ILE A 107 -1.72 11.87 12.55
C ILE A 107 -1.40 13.04 13.47
N ASP A 108 -1.04 12.76 14.73
CA ASP A 108 -0.77 13.78 15.74
C ASP A 108 -1.93 14.77 15.95
N GLY A 109 -3.17 14.28 15.89
CA GLY A 109 -4.37 15.10 16.04
C GLY A 109 -4.66 16.02 14.85
N LYS A 110 -3.91 15.91 13.74
CA LYS A 110 -4.10 16.73 12.55
C LYS A 110 -4.46 15.86 11.34
N PRO A 111 -5.38 16.32 10.46
CA PRO A 111 -5.59 15.66 9.18
C PRO A 111 -4.35 15.80 8.31
N VAL A 112 -3.86 14.68 7.78
CA VAL A 112 -2.72 14.61 6.87
C VAL A 112 -3.20 13.94 5.58
N LEU A 113 -3.03 14.62 4.45
CA LEU A 113 -3.23 14.02 3.13
C LEU A 113 -2.18 12.91 2.92
N LEU A 114 -2.63 11.71 2.61
CA LEU A 114 -1.78 10.53 2.42
C LEU A 114 -1.53 10.22 0.94
N GLY A 115 -2.56 10.46 0.13
CA GLY A 115 -2.59 10.05 -1.27
C GLY A 115 -3.87 10.50 -1.96
N VAL A 116 -4.06 9.98 -3.17
CA VAL A 116 -5.22 10.26 -4.01
C VAL A 116 -5.82 8.95 -4.50
N VAL A 117 -7.09 9.00 -4.88
CA VAL A 117 -7.79 7.86 -5.46
C VAL A 117 -8.51 8.30 -6.74
N TYR A 118 -8.35 7.49 -7.78
CA TYR A 118 -9.10 7.65 -9.03
C TYR A 118 -10.27 6.68 -9.01
N ALA A 119 -11.43 7.17 -9.42
CA ALA A 119 -12.66 6.40 -9.43
C ALA A 119 -13.36 6.63 -10.77
N ILE A 120 -13.50 5.56 -11.56
CA ILE A 120 -14.03 5.61 -12.92
C ILE A 120 -15.19 4.63 -13.03
N PRO A 121 -16.43 5.11 -13.25
CA PRO A 121 -17.54 4.24 -13.60
C PRO A 121 -17.22 3.58 -14.94
N LEU A 122 -17.33 2.25 -14.99
CA LEU A 122 -17.16 1.46 -16.19
C LEU A 122 -18.47 0.78 -16.52
N GLU A 123 -18.83 0.81 -17.79
CA GLU A 123 -19.87 -0.04 -18.35
C GLU A 123 -19.34 -1.48 -18.53
N GLU A 124 -20.27 -2.39 -18.84
CA GLU A 124 -19.93 -3.78 -19.14
C GLU A 124 -18.92 -3.86 -20.30
N GLY A 125 -17.84 -4.61 -20.10
CA GLY A 125 -16.76 -4.80 -21.08
C GLY A 125 -15.77 -3.65 -21.21
N GLN A 126 -15.97 -2.50 -20.56
CA GLN A 126 -14.98 -1.40 -20.58
C GLN A 126 -13.81 -1.69 -19.65
N ALA A 127 -12.58 -1.42 -20.09
CA ALA A 127 -11.39 -1.48 -19.25
C ALA A 127 -11.04 -0.09 -18.68
N PRO A 128 -10.46 0.00 -17.47
CA PRO A 128 -9.95 1.27 -16.98
C PRO A 128 -8.74 1.75 -17.81
N PRO A 129 -8.40 3.04 -17.76
CA PRO A 129 -7.27 3.59 -18.50
C PRO A 129 -5.94 2.90 -18.13
N PRO A 130 -5.02 2.76 -19.09
CA PRO A 130 -3.67 2.27 -18.80
C PRO A 130 -2.94 3.26 -17.89
N LEU A 131 -2.09 2.75 -17.00
CA LEU A 131 -1.25 3.55 -16.11
C LEU A 131 0.15 2.93 -15.94
N PRO A 132 1.13 3.70 -15.44
CA PRO A 132 2.36 3.14 -14.89
C PRO A 132 2.02 2.17 -13.75
N GLY A 133 2.58 0.96 -13.74
CA GLY A 133 2.19 -0.11 -12.80
C GLY A 133 1.17 -1.11 -13.37
N GLY A 134 0.61 -0.84 -14.55
CA GLY A 134 -0.21 -1.79 -15.31
C GLY A 134 -1.65 -1.92 -14.81
N ILE A 135 -2.43 -2.73 -15.53
CA ILE A 135 -3.87 -2.88 -15.29
C ILE A 135 -4.19 -3.46 -13.90
N SER A 136 -3.30 -4.30 -13.36
CA SER A 136 -3.43 -4.95 -12.06
C SER A 136 -3.41 -4.01 -10.86
N ALA A 137 -3.04 -2.74 -11.06
CA ALA A 137 -3.12 -1.70 -10.04
C ALA A 137 -4.56 -1.21 -9.79
N TRP A 138 -5.47 -1.45 -10.73
CA TRP A 138 -6.89 -1.19 -10.53
C TRP A 138 -7.52 -2.34 -9.74
N HIS A 139 -8.47 -2.00 -8.87
CA HIS A 139 -9.46 -2.93 -8.35
C HIS A 139 -10.86 -2.38 -8.59
N GLU A 140 -11.88 -3.18 -8.31
CA GLU A 140 -13.26 -2.83 -8.63
C GLU A 140 -14.15 -2.91 -7.39
N HIS A 141 -15.06 -1.95 -7.30
CA HIS A 141 -16.16 -1.95 -6.35
C HIS A 141 -17.44 -2.20 -7.12
N ASN A 142 -18.22 -3.17 -6.65
CA ASN A 142 -19.45 -3.61 -7.31
C ASN A 142 -20.60 -3.87 -6.34
N GLY A 143 -20.38 -3.62 -5.03
CA GLY A 143 -21.41 -3.61 -4.00
C GLY A 143 -21.93 -2.22 -3.65
N THR A 144 -22.78 -2.16 -2.63
CA THR A 144 -23.21 -0.92 -1.99
C THR A 144 -22.06 -0.29 -1.20
N VAL A 145 -22.11 1.03 -0.97
CA VAL A 145 -21.12 1.73 -0.12
C VAL A 145 -21.01 1.09 1.26
N GLU A 146 -22.12 0.56 1.80
CA GLU A 146 -22.13 -0.10 3.10
C GLU A 146 -21.38 -1.43 3.06
N GLU A 147 -21.68 -2.31 2.11
CA GLU A 147 -20.99 -3.60 1.91
C GLU A 147 -19.48 -3.41 1.71
N GLU A 148 -19.10 -2.47 0.83
CA GLU A 148 -17.70 -2.16 0.54
C GLU A 148 -16.98 -1.47 1.72
N SER A 149 -17.73 -0.79 2.60
CA SER A 149 -17.16 -0.13 3.80
C SER A 149 -16.77 -1.10 4.91
N PHE A 150 -17.21 -2.35 4.84
CA PHE A 150 -16.93 -3.40 5.83
C PHE A 150 -15.95 -4.46 5.31
N LEU A 151 -15.34 -4.26 4.14
CA LEU A 151 -14.29 -5.14 3.68
C LEU A 151 -12.98 -4.88 4.45
N PRO A 152 -12.33 -5.92 5.00
CA PRO A 152 -11.02 -5.80 5.64
C PRO A 152 -9.89 -5.42 4.66
N GLU A 153 -10.06 -5.78 3.38
CA GLU A 153 -9.14 -5.60 2.26
C GLU A 153 -9.93 -5.28 0.98
N HIS A 154 -9.35 -4.48 0.09
CA HIS A 154 -9.96 -3.96 -1.14
C HIS A 154 -9.22 -4.42 -2.42
N GLY A 155 -8.39 -5.45 -2.36
CA GLY A 155 -7.86 -6.12 -3.55
C GLY A 155 -8.80 -7.24 -4.02
N GLY A 156 -9.39 -7.16 -5.21
CA GLY A 156 -10.18 -8.23 -5.82
C GLY A 156 -9.82 -8.38 -7.29
N GLU A 157 -9.68 -9.62 -7.78
CA GLU A 157 -9.36 -9.88 -9.19
C GLU A 157 -10.42 -9.32 -10.13
N HIS A 158 -9.95 -8.84 -11.29
CA HIS A 158 -10.75 -8.59 -12.48
C HIS A 158 -11.36 -9.90 -13.00
N SER A 159 -12.41 -10.41 -12.37
CA SER A 159 -13.19 -11.49 -12.98
C SER A 159 -13.95 -10.87 -14.17
N GLY A 160 -13.43 -11.05 -15.39
CA GLY A 160 -13.94 -10.50 -16.65
C GLY A 160 -15.35 -10.93 -17.06
N GLU A 161 -16.18 -11.41 -16.13
CA GLU A 161 -17.55 -11.88 -16.34
C GLU A 161 -18.56 -11.23 -15.37
N ARG A 162 -18.32 -9.99 -14.91
CA ARG A 162 -19.27 -9.31 -14.02
C ARG A 162 -20.16 -8.36 -14.82
N GLN A 163 -21.47 -8.63 -14.78
CA GLN A 163 -22.53 -7.85 -15.43
C GLN A 163 -22.84 -6.57 -14.65
N GLY A 164 -23.10 -5.47 -15.36
CA GLY A 164 -23.56 -4.19 -14.80
C GLY A 164 -22.48 -3.12 -14.63
N THR A 165 -22.92 -1.91 -14.25
CA THR A 165 -22.02 -0.78 -13.96
C THR A 165 -21.16 -1.08 -12.75
N ARG A 166 -19.85 -0.90 -12.90
CA ARG A 166 -18.84 -1.12 -11.86
C ARG A 166 -18.00 0.12 -11.66
N LEU A 167 -17.38 0.26 -10.50
CA LEU A 167 -16.49 1.38 -10.21
C LEU A 167 -15.05 0.89 -10.15
N ALA A 168 -14.24 1.24 -11.14
CA ALA A 168 -12.80 0.97 -11.10
C ALA A 168 -12.11 1.99 -10.20
N ILE A 169 -11.33 1.50 -9.25
CA ILE A 169 -10.64 2.26 -8.23
C ILE A 169 -9.13 2.03 -8.35
N LEU A 170 -8.37 3.12 -8.31
CA LEU A 170 -6.91 3.12 -8.26
C LEU A 170 -6.45 3.99 -7.10
N HIS A 171 -5.73 3.40 -6.16
CA HIS A 171 -5.07 4.14 -5.09
C HIS A 171 -3.70 4.60 -5.58
N ALA A 172 -3.31 5.81 -5.22
CA ALA A 172 -1.97 6.33 -5.45
C ALA A 172 -1.45 7.01 -4.19
N TRP A 173 -0.46 6.37 -3.55
CA TRP A 173 0.21 6.84 -2.35
C TRP A 173 1.24 7.91 -2.70
N THR A 174 0.76 9.14 -2.81
CA THR A 174 1.58 10.28 -3.25
C THR A 174 2.38 10.93 -2.13
N LEU A 175 2.01 10.78 -0.85
CA LEU A 175 2.68 11.45 0.27
C LEU A 175 3.18 10.51 1.36
N LEU A 176 2.40 9.50 1.73
CA LEU A 176 2.83 8.46 2.66
C LEU A 176 3.49 7.31 1.86
N PRO A 177 4.77 6.97 2.11
CA PRO A 177 5.38 5.80 1.46
C PRO A 177 4.58 4.52 1.72
N ASN A 178 4.48 3.66 0.71
CA ASN A 178 3.85 2.36 0.84
C ASN A 178 4.85 1.26 0.45
N PRO A 179 5.35 0.45 1.40
CA PRO A 179 6.26 -0.66 1.11
C PRO A 179 5.71 -1.73 0.16
N ALA A 180 4.37 -1.82 0.02
CA ALA A 180 3.73 -2.73 -0.94
C ALA A 180 3.68 -2.15 -2.37
N GLY A 181 4.10 -0.90 -2.58
CA GLY A 181 4.09 -0.21 -3.87
C GLY A 181 3.17 1.01 -3.87
N HIS A 182 3.45 1.98 -4.75
CA HIS A 182 2.72 3.25 -4.79
C HIS A 182 1.24 3.11 -5.18
N PHE A 183 0.87 2.02 -5.84
CA PHE A 183 -0.49 1.75 -6.29
C PHE A 183 -1.21 0.61 -5.56
N ALA A 184 -0.57 -0.01 -4.57
CA ALA A 184 -1.25 -1.01 -3.74
C ALA A 184 -2.46 -0.38 -3.03
N ALA A 185 -3.61 -1.07 -2.97
CA ALA A 185 -4.83 -0.52 -2.39
C ALA A 185 -4.63 -0.18 -0.90
N GLU A 186 -4.03 -1.11 -0.15
CA GLU A 186 -3.73 -0.98 1.26
C GLU A 186 -2.33 -0.42 1.51
N ASN A 187 -2.20 0.43 2.53
CA ASN A 187 -0.91 0.85 3.07
C ASN A 187 -0.80 0.48 4.56
N TRP A 188 -0.34 -0.74 4.83
CA TRP A 188 -0.12 -1.23 6.19
C TRP A 188 1.03 -0.54 6.95
N ALA A 189 1.71 0.45 6.34
CA ALA A 189 2.58 1.38 7.07
C ALA A 189 1.80 2.48 7.82
N LEU A 190 0.52 2.71 7.49
CA LEU A 190 -0.29 3.77 8.11
C LEU A 190 -0.43 3.64 9.65
N PRO A 191 -0.67 2.45 10.23
CA PRO A 191 -0.66 2.29 11.69
C PRO A 191 0.66 2.70 12.35
N PHE A 192 1.81 2.46 11.69
CA PHE A 192 3.12 2.90 12.18
C PHE A 192 3.22 4.42 12.13
N ALA A 193 2.82 5.04 11.02
CA ALA A 193 2.84 6.49 10.87
C ALA A 193 1.96 7.20 11.91
N ARG A 194 0.75 6.68 12.20
CA ARG A 194 -0.15 7.19 13.25
C ARG A 194 0.48 7.18 14.64
N LEU A 195 1.37 6.22 14.90
CA LEU A 195 2.09 6.07 16.17
C LEU A 195 3.51 6.66 16.13
N ARG A 196 3.88 7.37 15.05
CA ARG A 196 5.23 7.92 14.81
C ARG A 196 6.33 6.86 14.85
N LEU A 197 6.03 5.64 14.42
CA LEU A 197 6.99 4.54 14.32
C LEU A 197 7.50 4.42 12.89
N GLU A 198 8.77 4.02 12.75
CA GLU A 198 9.31 3.60 11.45
C GLU A 198 8.80 2.19 11.12
N PRO A 199 8.16 1.98 9.96
CA PRO A 199 7.74 0.65 9.54
C PRO A 199 8.96 -0.19 9.15
N PRO A 200 8.96 -1.51 9.41
CA PRO A 200 9.95 -2.41 8.84
C PRO A 200 9.83 -2.46 7.31
N ALA A 201 10.92 -2.78 6.62
CA ALA A 201 10.94 -2.88 5.15
C ALA A 201 9.88 -3.85 4.59
N ALA A 202 9.68 -4.98 5.28
CA ALA A 202 8.56 -5.89 5.04
C ALA A 202 7.66 -5.87 6.27
N ILE A 203 6.42 -5.40 6.11
CA ILE A 203 5.46 -5.27 7.19
C ILE A 203 4.64 -6.56 7.30
N PRO A 204 4.75 -7.33 8.40
CA PRO A 204 3.84 -8.44 8.63
C PRO A 204 2.44 -7.90 8.89
N GLU A 205 1.49 -8.32 8.07
CA GLU A 205 0.13 -7.77 8.09
C GLU A 205 -0.56 -7.95 9.46
N PHE A 206 -0.39 -9.11 10.10
CA PHE A 206 -0.94 -9.35 11.44
C PHE A 206 -0.37 -8.37 12.47
N ALA A 207 0.91 -8.03 12.37
CA ALA A 207 1.51 -7.01 13.23
C ALA A 207 0.88 -5.64 12.97
N ALA A 208 0.69 -5.28 11.70
CA ALA A 208 0.07 -4.00 11.31
C ALA A 208 -1.40 -3.89 11.75
N ARG A 209 -2.18 -4.97 11.62
CA ARG A 209 -3.57 -5.06 12.11
C ARG A 209 -3.64 -4.90 13.63
N ALA A 210 -2.82 -5.63 14.39
CA ALA A 210 -2.72 -5.42 15.84
C ALA A 210 -2.31 -3.98 16.18
N LEU A 211 -1.29 -3.45 15.51
CA LEU A 211 -0.81 -2.09 15.74
C LEU A 211 -1.89 -1.04 15.41
N SER A 212 -2.75 -1.31 14.43
CA SER A 212 -3.87 -0.41 14.09
C SER A 212 -4.89 -0.25 15.22
N LEU A 213 -5.05 -1.26 16.09
CA LEU A 213 -5.86 -1.15 17.31
C LEU A 213 -5.25 -0.12 18.27
N ALA A 214 -3.92 -0.19 18.47
CA ALA A 214 -3.21 0.79 19.27
C ALA A 214 -3.28 2.19 18.66
N ALA A 215 -3.28 2.28 17.33
CA ALA A 215 -3.43 3.52 16.57
C ALA A 215 -4.86 4.08 16.52
N GLY A 216 -5.82 3.47 17.24
CA GLY A 216 -7.19 3.99 17.38
C GLY A 216 -8.23 3.37 16.44
N SER A 217 -7.88 2.30 15.70
CA SER A 217 -8.82 1.64 14.77
C SER A 217 -9.81 0.68 15.46
N GLY A 218 -9.91 0.71 16.79
CA GLY A 218 -10.81 -0.16 17.56
C GLY A 218 -12.27 -0.04 17.12
N ASP A 219 -12.75 1.18 16.85
CA ASP A 219 -14.13 1.41 16.41
C ASP A 219 -14.41 0.80 15.03
N PHE A 220 -13.42 0.77 14.13
CA PHE A 220 -13.58 0.11 12.83
C PHE A 220 -13.89 -1.38 13.02
N TYR A 221 -13.03 -2.09 13.78
CA TYR A 221 -13.23 -3.51 14.03
C TYR A 221 -14.46 -3.80 14.87
N ALA A 222 -14.80 -2.93 15.83
CA ALA A 222 -16.04 -3.05 16.58
C ALA A 222 -17.23 -3.00 15.63
N ASN A 223 -17.32 -2.00 14.76
CA ASN A 223 -18.41 -1.89 13.80
C ASN A 223 -18.47 -3.09 12.83
N LEU A 224 -17.32 -3.58 12.37
CA LEU A 224 -17.25 -4.80 11.55
C LEU A 224 -17.77 -6.04 12.28
N LEU A 225 -17.42 -6.21 13.56
CA LEU A 225 -17.95 -7.30 14.38
C LEU A 225 -19.43 -7.11 14.66
N GLU A 226 -19.88 -5.86 14.77
CA GLU A 226 -21.27 -5.51 15.01
C GLU A 226 -22.18 -5.76 13.82
N SER A 227 -21.72 -5.56 12.58
CA SER A 227 -22.50 -5.90 11.37
C SER A 227 -22.71 -7.41 11.24
N GLU A 228 -21.84 -8.22 11.84
CA GLU A 228 -21.87 -9.69 11.80
C GLU A 228 -22.60 -10.30 13.03
N LYS A 229 -23.31 -9.47 13.81
CA LYS A 229 -23.95 -9.79 15.12
C LYS A 229 -24.84 -11.04 15.13
N SER A 230 -25.30 -11.53 13.99
CA SER A 230 -26.16 -12.72 13.93
C SER A 230 -25.48 -14.00 14.45
N SER A 231 -24.14 -14.01 14.60
CA SER A 231 -23.38 -15.26 14.82
C SER A 231 -22.54 -15.32 16.10
N ILE A 232 -22.40 -14.23 16.87
CA ILE A 232 -21.50 -14.18 18.04
C ILE A 232 -22.30 -13.90 19.33
N PRO A 233 -22.26 -14.78 20.36
CA PRO A 233 -22.93 -14.53 21.62
C PRO A 233 -22.35 -13.33 22.40
N GLY A 234 -23.20 -12.34 22.70
CA GLY A 234 -22.97 -11.32 23.75
C GLY A 234 -21.70 -10.45 23.60
N ASP A 235 -21.13 -10.07 24.73
CA ASP A 235 -19.96 -9.17 24.85
C ASP A 235 -18.59 -9.88 24.68
N ALA A 236 -18.58 -11.14 24.25
CA ALA A 236 -17.35 -11.94 24.14
C ALA A 236 -16.36 -11.33 23.13
N TRP A 237 -16.85 -10.88 21.97
CA TRP A 237 -16.01 -10.20 20.98
C TRP A 237 -15.53 -8.83 21.48
N ARG A 238 -16.36 -8.09 22.23
CA ARG A 238 -15.97 -6.79 22.83
C ARG A 238 -14.81 -6.99 23.80
N THR A 239 -14.90 -8.01 24.64
CA THR A 239 -13.83 -8.38 25.59
C THR A 239 -12.55 -8.80 24.85
N ALA A 240 -12.68 -9.60 23.78
CA ALA A 240 -11.53 -10.02 22.98
C ALA A 240 -10.85 -8.83 22.27
N LEU A 241 -11.64 -7.92 21.68
CA LEU A 241 -11.15 -6.72 21.01
C LEU A 241 -10.48 -5.75 21.99
N ALA A 242 -11.07 -5.55 23.17
CA ALA A 242 -10.49 -4.73 24.23
C ALA A 242 -9.13 -5.30 24.68
N ALA A 243 -9.07 -6.60 24.97
CA ALA A 243 -7.82 -7.26 25.37
C ALA A 243 -6.72 -7.18 24.29
N ALA A 244 -7.09 -7.31 23.01
CA ALA A 244 -6.16 -7.14 21.89
C ALA A 244 -5.66 -5.69 21.78
N THR A 245 -6.56 -4.72 21.96
CA THR A 245 -6.24 -3.28 21.95
C THR A 245 -5.26 -2.92 23.06
N ASP A 246 -5.51 -3.40 24.29
CA ASP A 246 -4.65 -3.13 25.44
C ASP A 246 -3.27 -3.77 25.25
N SER A 247 -3.22 -5.01 24.73
CA SER A 247 -1.96 -5.69 24.42
C SER A 247 -1.15 -4.93 23.36
N ALA A 248 -1.78 -4.51 22.26
CA ALA A 248 -1.13 -3.75 21.21
C ALA A 248 -0.62 -2.39 21.70
N ARG A 249 -1.41 -1.68 22.53
CA ARG A 249 -0.99 -0.43 23.16
C ARG A 249 0.20 -0.64 24.06
N ALA A 250 0.19 -1.65 24.93
CA ALA A 250 1.30 -1.95 25.82
C ALA A 250 2.60 -2.19 25.05
N ILE A 251 2.55 -2.90 23.91
CA ILE A 251 3.72 -3.13 23.05
C ILE A 251 4.20 -1.82 22.39
N ALA A 252 3.26 -0.96 21.94
CA ALA A 252 3.56 0.29 21.25
C ALA A 252 4.07 1.41 22.19
N THR A 253 3.56 1.50 23.42
CA THR A 253 3.90 2.56 24.39
C THR A 253 5.31 2.47 24.96
N VAL A 254 6.06 1.40 24.68
CA VAL A 254 7.43 1.23 25.21
C VAL A 254 8.39 2.32 24.69
N ARG A 255 8.01 3.19 23.74
CA ARG A 255 8.94 4.13 23.10
C ARG A 255 8.34 5.52 22.84
N HIS A 256 9.13 6.56 23.14
CA HIS A 256 8.85 7.96 22.79
C HIS A 256 9.68 8.48 21.59
N ASP A 257 10.61 7.68 21.05
CA ASP A 257 11.75 8.21 20.28
C ASP A 257 11.72 7.93 18.77
N LYS A 258 10.55 7.71 18.16
CA LYS A 258 10.36 7.48 16.70
C LYS A 258 11.13 6.30 16.07
N THR A 259 11.67 5.43 16.89
CA THR A 259 12.46 4.27 16.48
C THR A 259 11.60 3.09 16.02
N ALA A 260 12.08 2.34 15.02
CA ALA A 260 11.49 1.07 14.59
C ALA A 260 11.24 0.09 15.75
N LEU A 261 10.16 -0.70 15.64
CA LEU A 261 9.88 -1.80 16.59
C LEU A 261 10.93 -2.90 16.45
N SER A 262 11.30 -3.53 17.57
CA SER A 262 12.19 -4.70 17.54
C SER A 262 11.49 -5.91 16.90
N ARG A 263 12.27 -6.91 16.48
CA ARG A 263 11.72 -8.16 15.93
C ARG A 263 10.79 -8.86 16.93
N GLU A 264 11.15 -8.83 18.21
CA GLU A 264 10.38 -9.41 19.31
C GLU A 264 9.03 -8.69 19.48
N GLN A 265 9.02 -7.36 19.37
CA GLN A 265 7.80 -6.55 19.44
C GLN A 265 6.88 -6.81 18.24
N ILE A 266 7.44 -6.89 17.02
CA ILE A 266 6.69 -7.25 15.82
C ILE A 266 6.05 -8.64 15.99
N SER A 267 6.82 -9.64 16.43
CA SER A 267 6.29 -10.98 16.69
C SER A 267 5.19 -10.98 17.77
N ALA A 268 5.33 -10.19 18.83
CA ALA A 268 4.32 -10.06 19.86
C ALA A 268 3.01 -9.42 19.34
N LEU A 269 3.10 -8.48 18.39
CA LEU A 269 1.93 -7.92 17.70
C LEU A 269 1.24 -8.97 16.81
N GLU A 270 2.00 -9.75 16.03
CA GLU A 270 1.44 -10.84 15.22
C GLU A 270 0.67 -11.85 16.09
N GLN A 271 1.27 -12.26 17.22
CA GLN A 271 0.62 -13.16 18.17
C GLN A 271 -0.61 -12.53 18.83
N THR A 272 -0.62 -11.22 19.05
CA THR A 272 -1.77 -10.49 19.58
C THR A 272 -2.95 -10.58 18.62
N TRP A 273 -2.71 -10.33 17.32
CA TRP A 273 -3.74 -10.47 16.29
C TRP A 273 -4.20 -11.92 16.14
N ALA A 274 -3.27 -12.87 16.06
CA ALA A 274 -3.59 -14.29 15.92
C ALA A 274 -4.47 -14.81 17.07
N ARG A 275 -4.18 -14.41 18.33
CA ARG A 275 -5.03 -14.75 19.48
C ARG A 275 -6.41 -14.14 19.39
N PHE A 276 -6.52 -12.90 18.89
CA PHE A 276 -7.80 -12.24 18.67
C PHE A 276 -8.64 -13.00 17.64
N VAL A 277 -8.06 -13.32 16.48
CA VAL A 277 -8.72 -14.10 15.42
C VAL A 277 -9.14 -15.49 15.92
N ALA A 278 -8.25 -16.20 16.62
CA ALA A 278 -8.56 -17.55 17.15
C ALA A 278 -9.75 -17.54 18.13
N ARG A 279 -9.90 -16.48 18.94
CA ARG A 279 -11.07 -16.32 19.82
C ARG A 279 -12.35 -16.08 19.01
N LEU A 280 -12.27 -15.37 17.89
CA LEU A 280 -13.41 -15.18 16.99
C LEU A 280 -13.77 -16.46 16.23
N SER A 281 -12.80 -17.30 15.86
CA SER A 281 -13.04 -18.55 15.12
C SER A 281 -13.99 -19.50 15.86
N GLY A 282 -13.99 -19.48 17.19
CA GLY A 282 -14.91 -20.28 18.01
C GLY A 282 -16.38 -19.84 17.92
N HIS A 283 -16.66 -18.68 17.33
CA HIS A 283 -18.00 -18.09 17.24
C HIS A 283 -18.41 -17.76 15.81
N SER A 284 -17.50 -17.26 14.99
CA SER A 284 -17.73 -16.94 13.58
C SER A 284 -16.50 -17.33 12.73
N PRO A 285 -16.43 -18.59 12.25
CA PRO A 285 -15.33 -19.06 11.42
C PRO A 285 -15.14 -18.22 10.15
N ALA A 286 -16.23 -17.80 9.50
CA ALA A 286 -16.17 -16.98 8.28
C ALA A 286 -15.56 -15.60 8.54
N LEU A 287 -15.91 -14.94 9.65
CA LEU A 287 -15.31 -13.66 10.01
C LEU A 287 -13.85 -13.82 10.44
N ALA A 288 -13.54 -14.87 11.20
CA ALA A 288 -12.16 -15.15 11.58
C ALA A 288 -11.29 -15.47 10.37
N GLN A 289 -11.83 -16.17 9.37
CA GLN A 289 -11.19 -16.38 8.08
C GLN A 289 -10.94 -15.02 7.40
N ARG A 290 -11.95 -14.15 7.26
CA ARG A 290 -11.78 -12.80 6.69
C ARG A 290 -10.75 -11.92 7.41
N LEU A 291 -10.60 -12.09 8.72
CA LEU A 291 -9.64 -11.31 9.53
C LEU A 291 -8.25 -11.95 9.61
N GLY A 292 -8.16 -13.25 9.35
CA GLY A 292 -6.97 -14.09 9.50
C GLY A 292 -6.40 -14.61 8.20
N GLU A 293 -7.10 -14.46 7.08
CA GLU A 293 -6.54 -14.68 5.76
C GLU A 293 -5.44 -13.65 5.56
N LYS A 294 -4.22 -14.16 5.50
CA LYS A 294 -3.14 -13.52 4.79
C LYS A 294 -3.47 -13.82 3.34
N ARG A 295 -3.91 -12.85 2.54
CA ARG A 295 -4.00 -13.09 1.11
C ARG A 295 -2.57 -13.25 0.59
N LEU A 296 -2.10 -14.49 0.62
CA LEU A 296 -0.89 -14.92 -0.08
C LEU A 296 -1.32 -14.96 -1.55
N ASP A 297 -0.88 -13.98 -2.32
CA ASP A 297 -1.18 -13.91 -3.76
C ASP A 297 -0.82 -15.22 -4.48
N GLY A 298 -1.66 -15.64 -5.42
CA GLY A 298 -1.19 -16.27 -6.66
C GLY A 298 -1.32 -17.80 -6.83
N GLU A 299 -2.45 -18.44 -6.49
CA GLU A 299 -2.84 -19.61 -7.28
C GLU A 299 -3.69 -19.16 -8.48
N VAL A 300 -3.00 -18.99 -9.60
CA VAL A 300 -3.57 -19.19 -10.93
C VAL A 300 -4.18 -20.59 -10.94
N ARG A 301 -5.49 -20.69 -11.11
CA ARG A 301 -6.13 -21.88 -11.68
C ARG A 301 -6.76 -21.52 -13.01
#